data_AF-A0A941SCV1-F1
#
_entry.id   AF-A0A941SCV1-F1
#
_cell.length_a   1.000
_cell.length_b   1.000
_cell.length_c   1.000
_cell.angle_alpha   90.00
_cell.angle_beta   90.00
_cell.angle_gamma   90.00
#
_symmetry.space_group_name_H-M   'P 1'
#
loop_
_entity.id
_entity.type
_entity.pdbx_description
1 polymer ?
#
loop_
_entity_poly.entity_id
_entity_poly.type
_entity_poly.pdbx_seq_one_letter_code
_entity_poly.pdbx_strand_id
1 'polypeptide(L)'
;MFTLKNEPQNSHQILEQGFSLYKHAFASSLPYSLCAAFLMIAPYTLSTLYASNKIVLWGILIAWLAGFTLLSGLIFRLYCICYNVTCHFTGSLTHAMFKLIPLLLLTALYCLIVLSGTMMFIIPGIIFAISLMFSFILVITDNQNVFQTLTLSHRLVWGQWWHVASVICIPLLLNIIFSLTLLLGFILVSTKLSLKIPDLTLGAMLINITVQSLFIPLIFSMVLVLLHDLRRRAFLKLPRW
;
A
#
# COMPACT_ATOMS: atom_id res chain seq x y z
N MET A 1 -11.98 -16.46 12.68
CA MET A 1 -11.99 -16.62 11.21
C MET A 1 -12.66 -15.37 10.64
N PHE A 2 -12.02 -14.66 9.71
CA PHE A 2 -12.55 -13.41 9.17
C PHE A 2 -13.43 -13.71 7.95
N THR A 3 -14.56 -13.02 7.83
CA THR A 3 -15.49 -13.17 6.70
C THR A 3 -15.93 -11.80 6.21
N LEU A 4 -15.87 -11.60 4.89
CA LEU A 4 -16.39 -10.40 4.24
C LEU A 4 -17.92 -10.47 4.19
N LYS A 5 -18.61 -9.33 4.36
CA LYS A 5 -20.07 -9.29 4.15
C LYS A 5 -20.35 -9.29 2.66
N ASN A 6 -21.43 -9.97 2.26
CA ASN A 6 -21.83 -10.12 0.87
C ASN A 6 -22.70 -8.99 0.33
N GLU A 7 -23.08 -8.03 1.18
CA GLU A 7 -23.94 -6.90 0.85
C GLU A 7 -23.14 -5.60 0.72
N PRO A 8 -23.62 -4.60 -0.04
CA PRO A 8 -23.02 -3.28 -0.12
C PRO A 8 -22.99 -2.59 1.25
N GLN A 9 -21.86 -2.02 1.63
CA GLN A 9 -21.62 -1.52 2.97
C GLN A 9 -21.49 0.00 3.03
N ASN A 10 -21.97 0.60 4.11
CA ASN A 10 -21.70 2.02 4.38
C ASN A 10 -20.23 2.25 4.74
N SER A 11 -19.73 3.48 4.56
CA SER A 11 -18.31 3.81 4.82
C SER A 11 -17.84 3.38 6.21
N HIS A 12 -18.66 3.57 7.24
CA HIS A 12 -18.37 3.12 8.61
C HIS A 12 -18.14 1.59 8.70
N GLN A 13 -19.01 0.81 8.05
CA GLN A 13 -18.92 -0.65 8.09
C GLN A 13 -17.67 -1.14 7.37
N ILE A 14 -17.29 -0.50 6.25
CA ILE A 14 -16.06 -0.81 5.51
C ILE A 14 -14.84 -0.54 6.39
N LEU A 15 -14.83 0.58 7.12
CA LEU A 15 -13.73 0.91 8.04
C LEU A 15 -13.64 -0.11 9.19
N GLU A 16 -14.77 -0.43 9.82
CA GLU A 16 -14.83 -1.41 10.89
C GLU A 16 -14.33 -2.79 10.43
N GLN A 17 -14.72 -3.21 9.23
CA GLN A 17 -14.24 -4.46 8.63
C GLN A 17 -12.77 -4.42 8.25
N GLY A 18 -12.30 -3.31 7.68
CA GLY A 18 -10.88 -3.14 7.35
C GLY A 18 -10.00 -3.16 8.61
N PHE A 19 -10.45 -2.53 9.70
CA PHE A 19 -9.77 -2.62 11.00
C PHE A 19 -9.84 -4.03 11.60
N SER A 20 -10.97 -4.71 11.47
CA SER A 20 -11.10 -6.10 11.93
C SER A 20 -10.17 -7.04 11.17
N LEU A 21 -10.09 -6.90 9.85
CA LEU A 21 -9.15 -7.63 9.00
C LEU A 21 -7.71 -7.33 9.40
N TYR A 22 -7.38 -6.05 9.59
CA TYR A 22 -6.06 -5.63 10.04
C TYR A 22 -5.69 -6.29 11.37
N LYS A 23 -6.56 -6.23 12.39
CA LYS A 23 -6.31 -6.88 13.69
C LYS A 23 -6.08 -8.38 13.57
N HIS A 24 -6.89 -9.06 12.76
CA HIS A 24 -6.75 -10.50 12.53
C HIS A 24 -5.47 -10.86 11.77
N ALA A 25 -5.09 -10.05 10.79
CA ALA A 25 -3.92 -10.31 9.95
C ALA A 25 -2.61 -9.77 10.53
N PHE A 26 -2.68 -8.89 11.54
CA PHE A 26 -1.57 -8.05 12.01
C PHE A 26 -0.27 -8.82 12.22
N ALA A 27 -0.31 -9.85 13.09
CA ALA A 27 0.86 -10.67 13.40
C ALA A 27 1.45 -11.37 12.16
N SER A 28 0.60 -11.80 11.23
CA SER A 28 1.04 -12.45 9.99
C SER A 28 1.54 -11.47 8.94
N SER A 29 1.07 -10.22 8.96
CA SER A 29 1.46 -9.16 8.03
C SER A 29 2.71 -8.39 8.44
N LEU A 30 2.98 -8.32 9.74
CA LEU A 30 4.09 -7.56 10.32
C LEU A 30 5.46 -7.90 9.73
N PRO A 31 5.87 -9.17 9.54
CA PRO A 31 7.18 -9.45 8.96
C PRO A 31 7.33 -8.90 7.53
N TYR A 32 6.25 -8.87 6.74
CA TYR A 32 6.29 -8.30 5.39
C TYR A 32 6.48 -6.79 5.45
N SER A 33 5.65 -6.10 6.23
CA SER A 33 5.67 -4.63 6.26
C SER A 33 6.93 -4.08 6.93
N LEU A 34 7.45 -4.75 7.96
CA LEU A 34 8.69 -4.37 8.63
C LEU A 34 9.89 -4.57 7.69
N CYS A 35 10.04 -5.75 7.08
CA CYS A 35 11.13 -6.01 6.15
C CYS A 35 11.04 -5.10 4.91
N ALA A 36 9.84 -4.88 4.38
CA ALA A 36 9.64 -3.97 3.25
C ALA A 36 10.02 -2.53 3.61
N ALA A 37 9.54 -2.01 4.75
CA ALA A 37 9.85 -0.66 5.21
C ALA A 37 11.36 -0.49 5.44
N PHE A 38 12.01 -1.48 6.07
CA PHE A 38 13.45 -1.48 6.27
C PHE A 38 14.21 -1.44 4.94
N LEU A 39 13.88 -2.34 4.01
CA LEU A 39 14.55 -2.42 2.70
C LEU A 39 14.34 -1.16 1.84
N MET A 40 13.18 -0.50 1.95
CA MET A 40 12.91 0.71 1.19
C MET A 40 13.59 1.95 1.77
N ILE A 41 13.78 2.02 3.10
CA ILE A 41 14.26 3.23 3.78
C ILE A 41 15.76 3.16 4.11
N ALA A 42 16.28 2.02 4.57
CA ALA A 42 17.67 1.89 5.03
C ALA A 42 18.73 2.21 3.95
N PRO A 43 18.59 1.76 2.69
CA PRO A 43 19.58 2.08 1.66
C PRO A 43 19.63 3.57 1.33
N TYR A 44 18.48 4.25 1.40
CA TYR A 44 18.38 5.68 1.15
C TYR A 44 19.17 6.47 2.19
N THR A 45 19.02 6.16 3.47
CA THR A 45 19.77 6.83 4.54
C THR A 45 21.26 6.51 4.48
N LEU A 46 21.64 5.26 4.19
CA LEU A 46 23.05 4.89 3.97
C LEU A 46 23.67 5.69 2.81
N SER A 47 22.93 5.92 1.72
CA SER A 47 23.44 6.70 0.59
C SER A 47 23.76 8.16 0.92
N THR A 48 23.04 8.75 1.89
CA THR A 48 23.34 10.11 2.37
C THR A 48 24.64 10.18 3.18
N LEU A 49 25.05 9.06 3.79
CA LEU A 49 26.28 8.95 4.58
C LEU A 49 27.49 8.58 3.71
N TYR A 50 27.27 7.82 2.64
CA TYR A 50 28.32 7.25 1.77
C TYR A 50 28.18 7.73 0.32
N ALA A 51 28.16 9.06 0.14
CA ALA A 51 27.97 9.70 -1.17
C ALA A 51 28.91 9.13 -2.26
N SER A 52 28.37 9.02 -3.48
CA SER A 52 29.05 8.74 -4.76
C SER A 52 29.53 7.32 -5.10
N ASN A 53 29.20 6.27 -4.32
CA ASN A 53 29.56 4.91 -4.72
C ASN A 53 28.49 4.27 -5.63
N LYS A 54 28.85 3.91 -6.88
CA LYS A 54 27.96 3.20 -7.82
C LYS A 54 27.38 1.90 -7.23
N ILE A 55 28.12 1.24 -6.34
CA ILE A 55 27.67 0.02 -5.65
C ILE A 55 26.45 0.30 -4.77
N VAL A 56 26.40 1.47 -4.11
CA VAL A 56 25.28 1.87 -3.25
C VAL A 56 24.02 2.09 -4.08
N LEU A 57 24.13 2.67 -5.29
CA LEU A 57 22.98 2.86 -6.19
C LEU A 57 22.34 1.53 -6.60
N TRP A 58 23.15 0.54 -6.96
CA TRP A 58 22.65 -0.80 -7.26
C TRP A 58 22.01 -1.46 -6.03
N GLY A 59 22.60 -1.27 -4.85
CA GLY A 59 22.03 -1.73 -3.58
C GLY A 59 20.65 -1.15 -3.30
N ILE A 60 20.45 0.16 -3.54
CA ILE A 60 19.14 0.81 -3.39
C ILE A 60 18.12 0.19 -4.33
N LEU A 61 18.47 0.00 -5.60
CA LEU A 61 17.56 -0.57 -6.60
C LEU A 61 17.13 -1.99 -6.24
N ILE A 62 18.09 -2.84 -5.84
CA ILE A 62 17.81 -4.22 -5.42
C ILE A 62 16.91 -4.24 -4.18
N ALA A 63 17.21 -3.40 -3.20
CA ALA A 63 16.42 -3.32 -1.97
C ALA A 63 15.01 -2.78 -2.22
N TRP A 64 14.84 -1.83 -3.15
CA TRP A 64 13.53 -1.36 -3.60
C TRP A 64 12.73 -2.47 -4.27
N LEU A 65 13.34 -3.24 -5.17
CA LEU A 65 12.68 -4.38 -5.80
C LEU A 65 12.28 -5.44 -4.76
N ALA A 66 13.14 -5.74 -3.80
CA ALA A 66 12.84 -6.68 -2.71
C ALA A 66 11.76 -6.15 -1.76
N GLY A 67 11.75 -4.86 -1.45
CA GLY A 67 10.67 -4.23 -0.69
C GLY A 67 9.34 -4.31 -1.44
N PHE A 68 9.36 -4.04 -2.74
CA PHE A 68 8.18 -4.11 -3.58
C PHE A 68 7.58 -5.53 -3.68
N THR A 69 8.42 -6.57 -3.76
CA THR A 69 7.95 -7.96 -3.73
C THR A 69 7.37 -8.38 -2.38
N LEU A 70 7.91 -7.85 -1.27
CA LEU A 70 7.34 -8.08 0.06
C LEU A 70 5.96 -7.41 0.20
N LEU A 71 5.77 -6.21 -0.33
CA LEU A 71 4.47 -5.52 -0.32
C LEU A 71 3.43 -6.26 -1.16
N SER A 72 3.79 -6.78 -2.33
CA SER A 72 2.86 -7.58 -3.14
C SER A 72 2.55 -8.93 -2.48
N GLY A 73 3.54 -9.56 -1.82
CA GLY A 73 3.33 -10.75 -1.00
C GLY A 73 2.37 -10.49 0.16
N LEU A 74 2.47 -9.32 0.81
CA LEU A 74 1.55 -8.88 1.85
C LEU A 74 0.12 -8.73 1.32
N ILE A 75 -0.07 -8.08 0.16
CA ILE A 75 -1.40 -7.96 -0.47
C ILE A 75 -2.01 -9.33 -0.71
N PHE A 76 -1.24 -10.27 -1.29
CA PHE A 76 -1.72 -11.62 -1.53
C PHE A 76 -2.02 -12.39 -0.23
N ARG A 77 -1.19 -12.21 0.81
CA ARG A 77 -1.43 -12.80 2.13
C ARG A 77 -2.75 -12.32 2.73
N LEU A 78 -3.03 -11.02 2.66
CA LEU A 78 -4.30 -10.42 3.13
C LEU A 78 -5.48 -10.97 2.32
N TYR A 79 -5.32 -11.13 1.01
CA TYR A 79 -6.33 -11.77 0.16
C TYR A 79 -6.63 -13.20 0.60
N CYS A 80 -5.61 -14.03 0.83
CA CYS A 80 -5.80 -15.40 1.31
C CYS A 80 -6.56 -15.45 2.65
N ILE A 81 -6.27 -14.53 3.57
CA ILE A 81 -6.99 -14.43 4.85
C ILE A 81 -8.46 -14.05 4.64
N CYS A 82 -8.75 -13.13 3.72
CA CYS A 82 -10.12 -12.70 3.42
C CYS A 82 -10.98 -13.81 2.82
N TYR A 83 -10.40 -14.62 1.96
CA TYR A 83 -11.08 -15.69 1.22
C TYR A 83 -10.88 -17.06 1.87
N ASN A 84 -10.29 -17.12 3.06
CA ASN A 84 -9.99 -18.36 3.79
C ASN A 84 -9.21 -19.40 2.97
N VAL A 85 -8.31 -18.94 2.10
CA VAL A 85 -7.39 -19.77 1.33
C VAL A 85 -6.15 -20.03 2.18
N THR A 86 -5.75 -21.28 2.32
CA THR A 86 -4.51 -21.63 3.01
C THR A 86 -3.32 -21.14 2.18
N CYS A 87 -2.50 -20.29 2.78
CA CYS A 87 -1.28 -19.79 2.17
C CYS A 87 -0.18 -19.84 3.21
N HIS A 88 1.05 -20.14 2.80
CA HIS A 88 2.23 -20.03 3.65
C HIS A 88 2.99 -18.74 3.33
N PHE A 89 3.90 -18.34 4.22
CA PHE A 89 4.71 -17.14 4.02
C PHE A 89 5.46 -17.19 2.67
N THR A 90 6.16 -18.30 2.43
CA THR A 90 6.90 -18.54 1.19
C THR A 90 5.98 -18.59 -0.03
N GLY A 91 4.82 -19.25 0.07
CA GLY A 91 3.85 -19.35 -1.02
C GLY A 91 3.31 -17.99 -1.48
N SER A 92 3.13 -17.05 -0.57
CA SER A 92 2.74 -15.68 -0.94
C SER A 92 3.87 -14.91 -1.62
N LEU A 93 5.12 -15.14 -1.21
CA LEU A 93 6.27 -14.47 -1.76
C LEU A 93 6.61 -15.00 -3.15
N THR A 94 6.50 -16.31 -3.37
CA THR A 94 6.67 -16.91 -4.70
C THR A 94 5.61 -16.40 -5.67
N HIS A 95 4.34 -16.33 -5.23
CA HIS A 95 3.26 -15.73 -6.04
C HIS A 95 3.56 -14.27 -6.41
N ALA A 96 4.03 -13.47 -5.46
CA ALA A 96 4.47 -12.11 -5.69
C ALA A 96 5.64 -12.00 -6.69
N MET A 97 6.63 -12.90 -6.61
CA MET A 97 7.75 -12.96 -7.55
C MET A 97 7.30 -13.29 -8.98
N PHE A 98 6.36 -14.23 -9.16
CA PHE A 98 5.78 -14.52 -10.48
C PHE A 98 4.99 -13.34 -11.06
N LYS A 99 4.47 -12.45 -10.20
CA LYS A 99 3.75 -11.23 -10.60
C LYS A 99 4.63 -9.98 -10.68
N LEU A 100 5.93 -10.10 -10.47
CA LEU A 100 6.86 -8.96 -10.42
C LEU A 100 6.86 -8.18 -11.74
N ILE A 101 6.99 -8.85 -12.88
CA ILE A 101 7.01 -8.19 -14.21
C ILE A 101 5.67 -7.47 -14.50
N PRO A 102 4.49 -8.12 -14.39
CA PRO A 102 3.21 -7.42 -14.52
C PRO A 102 3.06 -6.23 -13.58
N LEU A 103 3.51 -6.35 -12.32
CA LEU A 103 3.43 -5.27 -11.34
C LEU A 103 4.37 -4.11 -11.67
N LEU A 104 5.57 -4.36 -12.18
CA LEU A 104 6.48 -3.29 -12.64
C LEU A 104 5.91 -2.54 -13.83
N LEU A 105 5.36 -3.27 -14.81
CA LEU A 105 4.68 -2.66 -15.96
C LEU A 105 3.46 -1.84 -15.51
N LEU A 106 2.67 -2.38 -14.57
CA LEU A 106 1.56 -1.66 -13.98
C LEU A 106 2.02 -0.39 -13.27
N THR A 107 3.10 -0.47 -12.48
CA THR A 107 3.66 0.66 -11.75
C THR A 107 4.13 1.76 -12.70
N ALA A 108 4.80 1.38 -13.80
CA ALA A 108 5.23 2.31 -14.83
C ALA A 108 4.05 3.02 -15.50
N LEU A 109 3.02 2.26 -15.94
CA LEU A 109 1.82 2.83 -16.55
C LEU A 109 1.03 3.71 -15.57
N TYR A 110 0.86 3.24 -14.33
CA TYR A 110 0.23 4.02 -13.26
C TYR A 110 0.96 5.35 -13.06
N CYS A 111 2.29 5.33 -12.95
CA CYS A 111 3.10 6.53 -12.77
C CYS A 111 2.94 7.49 -13.95
N LEU A 112 3.00 6.99 -15.19
CA LEU A 112 2.82 7.82 -16.40
C LEU A 112 1.42 8.47 -16.45
N ILE A 113 0.35 7.73 -16.13
CA ILE A 113 -1.01 8.26 -16.15
C ILE A 113 -1.20 9.31 -15.03
N VAL A 114 -0.76 9.00 -13.81
CA VAL A 114 -0.89 9.93 -12.68
C VAL A 114 -0.06 11.18 -12.91
N LEU A 115 1.18 11.04 -13.42
CA LEU A 115 2.06 12.18 -13.70
C LEU A 115 1.55 13.04 -14.86
N SER A 116 1.01 12.42 -15.91
CA SER A 116 0.31 13.15 -16.98
C SER A 116 -0.89 13.93 -16.43
N GLY A 117 -1.68 13.29 -15.56
CA GLY A 117 -2.79 13.91 -14.86
C GLY A 117 -2.35 15.11 -14.03
N THR A 118 -1.34 14.96 -13.16
CA THR A 118 -0.85 16.03 -12.28
C THR A 118 -0.22 17.19 -13.07
N MET A 119 0.48 16.91 -14.18
CA MET A 119 1.07 17.93 -15.06
C MET A 119 0.01 18.78 -15.75
N MET A 120 -1.14 18.20 -16.09
CA MET A 120 -2.27 18.97 -16.62
C MET A 120 -2.91 19.80 -15.50
N PHE A 121 -3.30 19.14 -14.39
CA PHE A 121 -3.77 19.77 -13.15
C PHE A 121 -3.64 18.81 -11.97
N ILE A 122 -3.41 19.33 -10.76
CA ILE A 122 -3.28 18.51 -9.54
C ILE A 122 -4.53 17.63 -9.30
N ILE A 123 -5.73 18.17 -9.54
CA ILE A 123 -7.00 17.47 -9.28
C ILE A 123 -7.16 16.20 -10.15
N PRO A 124 -7.01 16.24 -11.50
CA PRO A 124 -6.97 15.05 -12.35
C PRO A 124 -5.96 14.00 -11.91
N GLY A 125 -4.77 14.42 -11.47
CA GLY A 125 -3.76 13.49 -10.93
C GLY A 125 -4.25 12.69 -9.72
N ILE A 126 -4.91 13.36 -8.77
CA ILE A 126 -5.52 12.72 -7.59
C ILE A 126 -6.66 11.77 -7.99
N ILE A 127 -7.51 12.20 -8.94
CA ILE A 127 -8.61 11.37 -9.45
C ILE A 127 -8.06 10.08 -10.04
N PHE A 128 -7.02 10.15 -10.89
CA PHE A 128 -6.40 8.98 -11.48
C PHE A 128 -5.73 8.09 -10.43
N ALA A 129 -4.98 8.67 -9.48
CA ALA A 129 -4.31 7.92 -8.42
C ALA A 129 -5.30 7.05 -7.62
N ILE A 130 -6.40 7.65 -7.15
CA ILE A 130 -7.44 6.93 -6.39
C ILE A 130 -8.17 5.91 -7.27
N SER A 131 -8.44 6.24 -8.54
CA SER A 131 -9.17 5.32 -9.42
C SER A 131 -8.36 4.09 -9.84
N LEU A 132 -7.03 4.23 -9.93
CA LEU A 132 -6.15 3.19 -10.46
C LEU A 132 -5.44 2.37 -9.37
N MET A 133 -5.42 2.81 -8.11
CA MET A 133 -4.69 2.09 -7.05
C MET A 133 -5.20 0.64 -6.83
N PHE A 134 -6.47 0.33 -7.13
CA PHE A 134 -6.97 -1.04 -6.98
C PHE A 134 -6.39 -2.00 -8.02
N SER A 135 -5.85 -1.47 -9.12
CA SER A 135 -5.18 -2.26 -10.15
C SER A 135 -4.05 -3.11 -9.59
N PHE A 136 -3.35 -2.62 -8.55
CA PHE A 136 -2.26 -3.38 -7.91
C PHE A 136 -2.77 -4.67 -7.28
N ILE A 137 -3.91 -4.60 -6.57
CA ILE A 137 -4.53 -5.78 -5.96
C ILE A 137 -5.07 -6.70 -7.06
N LEU A 138 -5.77 -6.14 -8.04
CA LEU A 138 -6.38 -6.88 -9.15
C LEU A 138 -5.35 -7.66 -9.99
N VAL A 139 -4.17 -7.09 -10.27
CA VAL A 139 -3.10 -7.80 -11.02
C VAL A 139 -2.59 -9.00 -10.23
N ILE A 140 -2.54 -8.89 -8.91
CA ILE A 140 -2.07 -9.96 -8.01
C ILE A 140 -3.12 -11.07 -7.91
N THR A 141 -4.41 -10.73 -7.86
CA THR A 141 -5.49 -11.67 -7.57
C THR A 141 -6.15 -12.28 -8.80
N ASP A 142 -6.33 -11.51 -9.88
CA ASP A 142 -7.24 -11.89 -10.98
C ASP A 142 -6.50 -12.41 -12.22
N ASN A 143 -5.16 -12.46 -12.21
CA ASN A 143 -4.33 -12.93 -13.34
C ASN A 143 -4.62 -12.24 -14.70
N GLN A 144 -5.27 -11.08 -14.70
CA GLN A 144 -5.62 -10.36 -15.92
C GLN A 144 -4.44 -9.59 -16.51
N ASN A 145 -4.57 -9.20 -17.78
CA ASN A 145 -3.61 -8.31 -18.43
C ASN A 145 -3.55 -6.95 -17.71
N VAL A 146 -2.38 -6.32 -17.70
CA VAL A 146 -2.14 -5.04 -17.01
C VAL A 146 -3.13 -3.96 -17.44
N PHE A 147 -3.36 -3.81 -18.75
CA PHE A 147 -4.29 -2.82 -19.29
C PHE A 147 -5.76 -3.09 -18.90
N GLN A 148 -6.19 -4.36 -18.97
CA GLN A 148 -7.55 -4.75 -18.57
C GLN A 148 -7.78 -4.46 -17.08
N THR A 149 -6.74 -4.66 -16.28
CA THR A 149 -6.79 -4.41 -14.85
C THR A 149 -6.93 -2.92 -14.52
N LEU A 150 -6.22 -2.05 -15.24
CA LEU A 150 -6.33 -0.59 -15.10
C LEU A 150 -7.73 -0.09 -15.45
N THR A 151 -8.28 -0.52 -16.58
CA THR A 151 -9.61 -0.11 -17.02
C THR A 151 -10.70 -0.63 -16.09
N LEU A 152 -10.55 -1.87 -15.60
CA LEU A 152 -11.46 -2.45 -14.61
C LEU A 152 -11.41 -1.69 -13.28
N SER A 153 -10.21 -1.37 -12.77
CA SER A 153 -10.04 -0.55 -11.56
C SER A 153 -10.75 0.79 -11.70
N HIS A 154 -10.50 1.51 -12.81
CA HIS A 154 -11.13 2.80 -13.05
C HIS A 154 -12.66 2.68 -13.12
N ARG A 155 -13.18 1.70 -13.86
CA ARG A 155 -14.62 1.47 -14.01
C ARG A 155 -15.30 1.16 -12.66
N LEU A 156 -14.66 0.41 -11.77
CA LEU A 156 -15.18 0.11 -10.44
C LEU A 156 -15.33 1.38 -9.59
N VAL A 157 -14.41 2.34 -9.74
CA VAL A 157 -14.39 3.58 -8.94
C VAL A 157 -15.25 4.69 -9.56
N TRP A 158 -15.39 4.75 -10.89
CA TRP A 158 -15.91 5.91 -11.64
C TRP A 158 -17.36 6.33 -11.33
N GLY A 159 -18.15 5.53 -10.63
CA GLY A 159 -19.50 5.92 -10.16
C GLY A 159 -19.60 6.20 -8.66
N GLN A 160 -18.52 5.96 -7.91
CA GLN A 160 -18.50 5.96 -6.43
C GLN A 160 -17.24 6.61 -5.89
N TRP A 161 -16.62 7.50 -6.68
CA TRP A 161 -15.32 8.10 -6.36
C TRP A 161 -15.32 8.79 -4.99
N TRP A 162 -16.35 9.56 -4.64
CA TRP A 162 -16.46 10.21 -3.34
C TRP A 162 -16.53 9.23 -2.17
N HIS A 163 -17.26 8.12 -2.34
CA HIS A 163 -17.34 7.06 -1.33
C HIS A 163 -15.96 6.42 -1.13
N VAL A 164 -15.29 6.05 -2.22
CA VAL A 164 -13.95 5.48 -2.22
C VAL A 164 -12.93 6.43 -1.57
N ALA A 165 -12.91 7.68 -2.01
CA ALA A 165 -12.02 8.71 -1.49
C ALA A 165 -12.22 8.93 0.02
N SER A 166 -13.48 8.99 0.49
CA SER A 166 -13.79 9.17 1.93
C SER A 166 -13.23 8.05 2.80
N VAL A 167 -13.33 6.79 2.34
CA VAL A 167 -12.86 5.62 3.08
C VAL A 167 -11.34 5.56 3.13
N ILE A 168 -10.65 5.84 2.00
CA ILE A 168 -9.18 5.79 1.92
C ILE A 168 -8.53 6.97 2.64
N CYS A 169 -9.20 8.13 2.66
CA CYS A 169 -8.67 9.32 3.31
C CYS A 169 -8.42 9.08 4.81
N ILE A 170 -9.25 8.27 5.47
CA ILE A 170 -9.15 8.01 6.91
C ILE A 170 -7.84 7.33 7.32
N PRO A 171 -7.46 6.13 6.80
CA PRO A 171 -6.17 5.51 7.15
C PRO A 171 -4.97 6.35 6.70
N LEU A 172 -5.09 7.12 5.61
CA LEU A 172 -4.02 8.05 5.19
C LEU A 172 -3.85 9.21 6.17
N LEU A 173 -4.94 9.84 6.61
CA LEU A 173 -4.90 10.90 7.62
C LEU A 173 -4.36 10.39 8.95
N LEU A 174 -4.77 9.20 9.38
CA LEU A 174 -4.21 8.58 10.60
C LEU A 174 -2.70 8.36 10.48
N ASN A 175 -2.21 7.88 9.33
CA ASN A 175 -0.78 7.71 9.07
C ASN A 175 -0.05 9.06 9.14
N ILE A 176 -0.58 10.11 8.50
CA ILE A 176 0.02 11.44 8.49
C ILE A 176 0.06 12.03 9.91
N ILE A 177 -1.07 11.99 10.64
CA ILE A 177 -1.16 12.52 12.00
C ILE A 177 -0.16 11.81 12.90
N PHE A 178 -0.10 10.48 12.86
CA PHE A 178 0.80 9.69 13.70
C PHE A 178 2.28 9.89 13.33
N SER A 179 2.58 10.01 12.03
CA SER A 179 3.93 10.33 11.55
C SER A 179 4.38 11.70 12.05
N LEU A 180 3.52 12.71 11.93
CA LEU A 180 3.83 14.08 12.35
C LEU A 180 3.98 14.20 13.86
N THR A 181 3.10 13.57 14.65
CA THR A 181 3.19 13.64 16.12
C THR A 181 4.46 12.97 16.64
N LEU A 182 4.83 11.80 16.11
CA LEU A 182 6.08 11.14 16.49
C LEU A 182 7.32 11.92 16.03
N LEU A 183 7.30 12.45 14.81
CA LEU A 183 8.41 13.26 14.31
C LEU A 183 8.60 14.54 15.13
N LEU A 184 7.52 15.26 15.44
CA LEU A 184 7.56 16.45 16.30
C LEU A 184 8.04 16.12 17.71
N GLY A 185 7.53 15.04 18.31
CA GLY A 185 7.98 14.57 19.62
C GLY A 185 9.47 14.24 19.62
N PHE A 186 9.95 13.56 18.58
CA PHE A 186 11.37 13.24 18.42
C PHE A 186 12.24 14.49 18.27
N ILE A 187 11.82 15.49 17.49
CA ILE A 187 12.55 16.76 17.33
C ILE A 187 12.62 17.52 18.67
N LEU A 188 11.54 17.52 19.46
CA LEU A 188 11.52 18.17 20.77
C LEU A 188 12.45 17.48 21.79
N VAL A 189 12.59 16.16 21.71
CA VAL A 189 13.49 15.40 22.58
C VAL A 189 14.95 15.55 22.11
N SER A 190 15.20 15.52 20.80
CA SER A 190 16.55 15.62 20.24
C SER A 190 17.18 16.99 20.47
N THR A 191 16.38 18.06 20.41
CA THR A 191 16.82 19.43 20.74
C THR A 191 17.22 19.57 22.21
N LYS A 192 16.52 18.91 23.14
CA LYS A 192 16.88 18.90 24.57
C LYS A 192 18.17 18.11 24.84
N LEU A 193 18.37 17.01 24.13
CA LEU A 193 19.54 16.13 24.28
C LEU A 193 20.77 16.59 23.49
N SER A 194 20.66 17.67 22.70
CA SER A 194 21.74 18.16 21.83
C SER A 194 22.32 17.08 20.91
N LEU A 195 21.44 16.23 20.35
CA LEU A 195 21.85 15.13 19.46
C LEU A 195 22.51 15.67 18.18
N LYS A 196 23.49 14.92 17.67
CA LYS A 196 24.15 15.28 16.41
C LYS A 196 23.25 14.90 15.21
N ILE A 197 23.55 15.49 14.06
CA ILE A 197 22.86 15.24 12.78
C ILE A 197 22.74 13.74 12.43
N PRO A 198 23.79 12.90 12.53
CA PRO A 198 23.67 11.46 12.22
C PRO A 198 22.72 10.71 13.17
N ASP A 199 22.66 11.10 14.45
CA ASP A 199 21.75 10.47 15.41
C ASP A 199 20.29 10.87 15.10
N LEU A 200 20.10 12.11 14.64
CA LEU A 200 18.79 12.60 14.20
C LEU A 200 18.29 11.86 12.96
N THR A 201 19.14 11.60 11.97
CA THR A 201 18.74 10.88 10.74
C THR A 201 18.42 9.42 11.03
N LEU A 202 19.21 8.76 11.88
CA LEU A 202 18.93 7.39 12.33
C LEU A 202 17.62 7.29 13.13
N GLY A 203 17.39 8.22 14.06
CA GLY A 203 16.13 8.22 14.83
C GLY A 203 14.91 8.48 13.94
N ALA A 204 14.98 9.43 13.02
CA ALA A 204 13.90 9.68 12.05
C ALA A 204 13.64 8.48 11.14
N MET A 205 14.69 7.78 10.72
CA MET A 205 14.60 6.52 9.95
C MET A 205 13.85 5.44 10.73
N LEU A 206 14.24 5.19 11.98
CA LEU A 206 13.60 4.18 12.82
C LEU A 206 12.11 4.49 13.03
N ILE A 207 11.79 5.75 13.32
CA ILE A 207 10.39 6.20 13.43
C ILE A 207 9.63 5.91 12.14
N ASN A 208 10.17 6.29 10.98
CA ASN A 208 9.52 6.05 9.70
C ASN A 208 9.30 4.55 9.44
N ILE A 209 10.31 3.71 9.68
CA ILE A 209 10.16 2.25 9.53
C ILE A 209 9.07 1.70 10.45
N THR A 210 9.05 2.11 11.73
CA THR A 210 8.02 1.68 12.67
C THR A 210 6.63 2.11 12.20
N VAL A 211 6.45 3.37 11.82
CA VAL A 211 5.16 3.88 11.36
C VAL A 211 4.69 3.16 10.09
N GLN A 212 5.55 3.04 9.07
CA GLN A 212 5.18 2.35 7.83
C GLN A 212 4.86 0.87 8.08
N SER A 213 5.61 0.20 8.95
CA SER A 213 5.35 -1.21 9.29
C SER A 213 3.96 -1.43 9.91
N LEU A 214 3.45 -0.44 10.65
CA LEU A 214 2.14 -0.47 11.30
C LEU A 214 1.01 -0.10 10.33
N PHE A 215 1.20 0.93 9.52
CA PHE A 215 0.15 1.51 8.68
C PHE A 215 0.01 0.85 7.30
N ILE A 216 1.07 0.29 6.72
CA ILE A 216 0.98 -0.38 5.41
C ILE A 216 -0.05 -1.52 5.43
N PRO A 217 -0.03 -2.47 6.40
CA PRO A 217 -1.04 -3.53 6.44
C PRO A 217 -2.46 -3.00 6.69
N LEU A 218 -2.60 -1.91 7.45
CA LEU A 218 -3.89 -1.26 7.69
C LEU A 218 -4.47 -0.70 6.39
N ILE A 219 -3.65 0.03 5.63
CA ILE A 219 -4.05 0.61 4.34
C ILE A 219 -4.46 -0.50 3.38
N PHE A 220 -3.65 -1.55 3.21
CA PHE A 220 -4.01 -2.65 2.30
C PHE A 220 -5.25 -3.44 2.75
N SER A 221 -5.45 -3.63 4.06
CA SER A 221 -6.68 -4.25 4.58
C SER A 221 -7.92 -3.43 4.23
N MET A 222 -7.86 -2.11 4.40
CA MET A 222 -8.94 -1.19 4.03
C MET A 222 -9.23 -1.21 2.54
N VAL A 223 -8.18 -1.12 1.71
CA VAL A 223 -8.32 -1.12 0.25
C VAL A 223 -8.89 -2.45 -0.24
N LEU A 224 -8.54 -3.58 0.37
CA LEU A 224 -9.05 -4.89 -0.03
C LEU A 224 -10.54 -5.07 0.32
N VAL A 225 -10.96 -4.66 1.52
CA VAL A 225 -12.39 -4.66 1.89
C VAL A 225 -13.18 -3.72 0.98
N LEU A 226 -12.66 -2.52 0.71
CA LEU A 226 -13.29 -1.56 -0.19
C LEU A 226 -13.38 -2.09 -1.63
N LEU A 227 -12.36 -2.79 -2.13
CA LEU A 227 -12.39 -3.45 -3.44
C LEU A 227 -13.49 -4.51 -3.50
N HIS A 228 -13.66 -5.29 -2.43
CA HIS A 228 -14.73 -6.29 -2.35
C HIS A 228 -16.10 -5.61 -2.42
N ASP A 229 -16.32 -4.54 -1.65
CA ASP A 229 -17.55 -3.76 -1.67
C ASP A 229 -17.85 -3.18 -3.07
N LEU A 230 -16.85 -2.58 -3.71
CA LEU A 230 -16.98 -2.06 -5.08
C LEU A 230 -17.37 -3.14 -6.09
N ARG A 231 -16.76 -4.35 -6.00
CA ARG A 231 -17.14 -5.48 -6.85
C ARG A 231 -18.60 -5.88 -6.65
N ARG A 232 -19.09 -5.90 -5.40
CA ARG A 232 -20.51 -6.20 -5.09
C ARG A 232 -21.44 -5.14 -5.67
N ARG A 233 -21.10 -3.86 -5.52
CA ARG A 233 -21.88 -2.75 -6.07
C ARG A 233 -21.90 -2.75 -7.60
N ALA A 234 -20.79 -3.09 -8.24
CA ALA A 234 -20.72 -3.22 -9.69
C ALA A 234 -21.54 -4.41 -10.19
N PHE A 235 -21.46 -5.57 -9.52
CA PHE A 235 -22.26 -6.75 -9.86
C PHE A 235 -23.78 -6.46 -9.83
N LEU A 236 -24.24 -5.63 -8.89
CA LEU A 236 -25.64 -5.21 -8.81
C LEU A 236 -26.07 -4.23 -9.91
N LYS A 237 -25.14 -3.53 -10.57
CA LYS A 237 -25.42 -2.53 -11.62
C LYS A 237 -25.24 -3.06 -13.05
N LEU A 238 -24.62 -4.21 -13.23
CA LEU A 238 -24.44 -4.80 -14.57
C LEU A 238 -25.71 -5.54 -14.98
N PRO A 239 -26.27 -5.28 -16.19
CA PRO A 239 -27.32 -6.13 -16.72
C PRO A 239 -26.77 -7.56 -16.81
N ARG A 240 -27.55 -8.53 -16.33
CA ARG A 240 -27.31 -9.94 -16.62
C ARG A 240 -27.56 -10.11 -18.12
N TRP A 241 -26.49 -10.26 -18.89
CA TRP A 241 -26.57 -10.77 -20.25
C TRP A 241 -26.22 -12.25 -20.20
#